data_AF-A0A2V4BCK5-F1
#
_entry.id   AF-A0A2V4BCK5-F1
#
_cell.length_a   1.000
_cell.length_b   1.000
_cell.length_c   1.000
_cell.angle_alpha   90.00
_cell.angle_beta   90.00
_cell.angle_gamma   90.00
#
_symmetry.space_group_name_H-M   'P 1'
#
loop_
_entity.id
_entity.type
_entity.pdbx_description
1 polymer ?
#
loop_
_entity_poly.entity_id
_entity_poly.type
_entity_poly.pdbx_seq_one_letter_code
_entity_poly.pdbx_strand_id
1 'polypeptide(L)'
;MATAGPGYAFTPDQLHTIAGEWETLAERYAQAKVKAQIIAYAEGPGADYASINNAEKVSASGTELLAALDERVRYCEQMAQKFRAAFGAYLAAEDNVRAEVLDRGGRY
;
A
#
# COMPACT_ATOMS: atom_id res chain seq x y z
N MET A 1 -2.72 -19.12 21.10
CA MET A 1 -2.88 -18.20 19.95
C MET A 1 -3.47 -16.92 20.48
N ALA A 2 -2.87 -15.76 20.19
CA ALA A 2 -3.49 -14.47 20.50
C ALA A 2 -4.77 -14.36 19.67
N THR A 3 -5.91 -14.22 20.34
CA THR A 3 -7.21 -14.01 19.69
C THR A 3 -7.42 -12.52 19.48
N ALA A 4 -7.97 -12.13 18.33
CA ALA A 4 -8.44 -10.77 18.15
C ALA A 4 -9.48 -10.43 19.24
N GLY A 5 -9.41 -9.23 19.82
CA GLY A 5 -10.35 -8.78 20.83
C GLY A 5 -11.81 -8.75 20.32
N PRO A 6 -12.81 -8.61 21.21
CA PRO A 6 -14.22 -8.63 20.82
C PRO A 6 -14.52 -7.60 19.72
N GLY A 7 -15.02 -8.07 18.57
CA GLY A 7 -15.40 -7.22 17.44
C GLY A 7 -14.31 -6.95 16.40
N TYR A 8 -13.08 -7.46 16.59
CA TYR A 8 -12.00 -7.33 15.62
C TYR A 8 -11.70 -8.68 14.94
N ALA A 9 -11.44 -8.67 13.64
CA ALA A 9 -11.06 -9.86 12.88
C ALA A 9 -9.56 -10.19 12.95
N PHE A 10 -8.73 -9.20 13.32
CA PHE A 10 -7.27 -9.29 13.37
C PHE A 10 -6.76 -8.83 14.74
N THR A 11 -5.66 -9.41 15.19
CA THR A 11 -4.93 -8.93 16.37
C THR A 11 -4.21 -7.61 16.03
N PRO A 12 -3.78 -6.83 17.05
CA PRO A 12 -3.00 -5.61 16.83
C PRO A 12 -1.73 -5.87 16.03
N ASP A 13 -0.99 -6.92 16.38
CA ASP A 13 0.23 -7.31 15.67
C ASP A 13 -0.06 -7.66 14.20
N GLN A 14 -1.19 -8.32 13.93
CA GLN A 14 -1.61 -8.61 12.55
C GLN A 14 -1.98 -7.32 11.81
N LEU A 15 -2.71 -6.38 12.42
CA LEU A 15 -3.04 -5.10 11.80
C LEU A 15 -1.77 -4.29 11.46
N HIS A 16 -0.80 -4.26 12.38
CA HIS A 16 0.48 -3.59 12.16
C HIS A 16 1.29 -4.27 11.04
N THR A 17 1.36 -5.59 11.06
CA THR A 17 2.07 -6.38 10.04
C THR A 17 1.46 -6.17 8.65
N ILE A 18 0.14 -6.28 8.52
CA ILE A 18 -0.56 -6.10 7.24
C ILE A 18 -0.37 -4.67 6.71
N ALA A 19 -0.40 -3.65 7.58
CA ALA A 19 -0.11 -2.28 7.15
C ALA A 19 1.30 -2.16 6.52
N GLY A 20 2.31 -2.74 7.17
CA GLY A 20 3.68 -2.76 6.66
C GLY A 20 3.83 -3.53 5.35
N GLU A 21 3.08 -4.62 5.16
CA GLU A 21 3.06 -5.36 3.89
C GLU A 21 2.50 -4.52 2.74
N TRP A 22 1.43 -3.75 2.99
CA TRP A 22 0.88 -2.81 2.01
C TRP A 22 1.87 -1.69 1.65
N GLU A 23 2.59 -1.15 2.63
CA GLU A 23 3.64 -0.14 2.40
C GLU A 23 4.79 -0.70 1.56
N THR A 24 5.24 -1.92 1.89
CA THR A 24 6.26 -2.63 1.11
C THR A 24 5.82 -2.82 -0.33
N LEU A 25 4.54 -3.16 -0.55
CA LEU A 25 4.00 -3.32 -1.90
C LEU A 25 3.92 -1.99 -2.65
N ALA A 26 3.51 -0.90 -1.98
CA ALA A 26 3.50 0.44 -2.55
C ALA A 26 4.91 0.85 -3.00
N GLU A 27 5.92 0.62 -2.16
CA GLU A 27 7.32 0.92 -2.49
C GLU A 27 7.80 0.14 -3.72
N ARG A 28 7.47 -1.15 -3.81
CA ARG A 28 7.83 -1.99 -4.96
C ARG A 28 7.18 -1.48 -6.25
N TYR A 29 5.92 -1.05 -6.21
CA TYR A 29 5.27 -0.46 -7.38
C TYR A 29 5.88 0.91 -7.75
N ALA A 30 6.26 1.71 -6.76
CA ALA A 30 6.97 2.98 -7.01
C ALA A 30 8.35 2.74 -7.67
N GLN A 31 9.10 1.74 -7.22
CA GLN A 31 10.35 1.33 -7.86
C GLN A 31 10.12 0.79 -9.29
N ALA A 32 9.05 0.03 -9.51
CA ALA A 32 8.68 -0.43 -10.84
C ALA A 32 8.33 0.73 -11.79
N LYS A 33 7.73 1.80 -11.26
CA LYS A 33 7.41 3.03 -12.02
C LYS A 33 8.68 3.68 -12.59
N VAL A 34 9.75 3.74 -11.80
CA VAL A 34 11.06 4.25 -12.26
C VAL A 34 11.57 3.45 -13.47
N LYS A 35 11.40 2.12 -13.45
CA LYS A 35 11.78 1.26 -14.59
C LYS A 35 10.84 1.45 -15.79
N ALA A 36 9.54 1.59 -15.55
CA ALA A 36 8.54 1.81 -16.60
C ALA A 36 8.74 3.16 -17.34
N GLN A 37 9.33 4.17 -16.68
CA GLN A 37 9.70 5.42 -17.35
C GLN A 37 10.66 5.19 -18.51
N ILE A 38 11.59 4.23 -18.40
CA ILE A 38 12.52 3.89 -19.49
C ILE A 38 11.76 3.39 -20.73
N ILE A 39 10.65 2.67 -20.53
CA ILE A 39 9.80 2.16 -21.60
C ILE A 39 8.96 3.30 -22.19
N ALA A 40 8.35 4.12 -21.33
CA ALA A 40 7.50 5.24 -21.76
C ALA A 40 8.28 6.30 -22.56
N TYR A 41 9.57 6.49 -22.25
CA TYR A 41 10.46 7.45 -22.92
C TYR A 41 11.43 6.78 -23.89
N ALA A 42 11.14 5.55 -24.34
CA ALA A 42 11.98 4.88 -25.33
C ALA A 42 11.97 5.65 -26.66
N GLU A 43 13.14 6.09 -27.09
CA GLU A 43 13.34 6.72 -28.41
C GLU A 43 13.58 5.66 -29.48
N GLY A 44 13.08 5.90 -30.70
CA GLY A 44 13.29 4.98 -31.83
C GLY A 44 14.75 5.00 -32.32
N PRO A 45 15.33 3.84 -32.71
CA PRO A 45 16.74 3.73 -33.07
C PRO A 45 17.15 4.40 -34.40
N GLY A 46 16.25 5.13 -35.07
CA GLY A 46 16.52 5.80 -36.35
C GLY A 46 15.25 6.15 -37.14
N ALA A 47 15.42 6.93 -38.21
CA ALA A 47 14.35 7.57 -38.98
C ALA A 47 13.54 6.64 -39.92
N ASP A 48 13.76 5.33 -39.87
CA ASP A 48 12.99 4.38 -40.69
C ASP A 48 11.58 4.17 -40.12
N TYR A 49 10.59 4.13 -41.02
CA TYR A 49 9.16 4.07 -40.69
C TYR A 49 8.78 2.94 -39.72
N ALA A 50 9.41 1.77 -39.85
CA ALA A 50 9.19 0.63 -38.97
C ALA A 50 9.70 0.90 -37.54
N SER A 51 10.81 1.60 -37.40
CA SER A 51 11.41 1.97 -36.11
C SER A 51 10.59 3.03 -35.38
N ILE A 52 10.00 3.98 -36.12
CA ILE A 52 9.12 5.03 -35.57
C ILE A 52 7.84 4.42 -35.01
N ASN A 53 7.13 3.60 -35.80
CA ASN A 53 5.87 2.98 -35.37
C ASN A 53 6.07 2.05 -34.16
N ASN A 54 7.22 1.37 -34.08
CA ASN A 54 7.52 0.54 -32.92
C ASN A 54 7.81 1.39 -31.67
N ALA A 55 8.56 2.47 -31.80
CA ALA A 55 8.83 3.39 -30.69
C ALA A 55 7.55 4.03 -30.15
N GLU A 56 6.64 4.46 -31.04
CA GLU A 56 5.33 5.00 -30.66
C GLU A 56 4.51 3.99 -29.85
N LYS A 57 4.43 2.74 -30.32
CA LYS A 57 3.70 1.68 -29.60
C LYS A 57 4.32 1.34 -28.25
N VAL A 58 5.65 1.26 -28.19
CA VAL A 58 6.38 1.01 -26.94
C VAL A 58 6.13 2.15 -25.95
N SER A 59 6.26 3.40 -26.38
CA SER A 59 6.00 4.58 -25.54
C SER A 59 4.54 4.63 -25.05
N ALA A 60 3.57 4.34 -25.93
CA ALA A 60 2.15 4.25 -25.54
C ALA A 60 1.92 3.19 -24.47
N SER A 61 2.45 1.97 -24.66
CA SER A 61 2.34 0.89 -23.67
C SER A 61 3.04 1.24 -22.35
N GLY A 62 4.17 1.96 -22.41
CA GLY A 62 4.87 2.45 -21.23
C GLY A 62 4.04 3.50 -20.46
N THR A 63 3.32 4.37 -21.17
CA THR A 63 2.43 5.36 -20.57
C THR A 63 1.25 4.71 -19.84
N GLU A 64 0.64 3.68 -20.45
CA GLU A 64 -0.43 2.90 -19.80
C GLU A 64 0.10 2.16 -18.56
N LEU A 65 1.30 1.57 -18.65
CA LEU A 65 1.95 0.91 -17.52
C LEU A 65 2.22 1.90 -16.38
N LEU A 66 2.67 3.11 -16.68
CA LEU A 66 2.89 4.16 -15.66
C LEU A 66 1.58 4.53 -14.94
N ALA A 67 0.47 4.67 -15.67
CA ALA A 67 -0.82 4.97 -15.09
C ALA A 67 -1.30 3.85 -14.16
N ALA A 68 -1.20 2.60 -14.62
CA ALA A 68 -1.56 1.44 -13.82
C ALA A 68 -0.70 1.32 -12.54
N LEU A 69 0.62 1.54 -12.64
CA LEU A 69 1.51 1.50 -11.48
C LEU A 69 1.19 2.61 -10.48
N ASP A 70 0.84 3.82 -10.95
CA ASP A 70 0.43 4.92 -10.07
C ASP A 70 -0.86 4.60 -9.30
N GLU A 71 -1.85 4.02 -9.97
CA GLU A 71 -3.09 3.57 -9.33
C GLU A 71 -2.80 2.51 -8.25
N ARG A 72 -1.90 1.56 -8.53
CA ARG A 72 -1.52 0.52 -7.58
C ARG A 72 -0.77 1.06 -6.37
N VAL A 73 0.13 2.02 -6.53
CA VAL A 73 0.78 2.72 -5.41
C VAL A 73 -0.28 3.35 -4.50
N ARG A 74 -1.16 4.18 -5.07
CA ARG A 74 -2.20 4.88 -4.30
C ARG A 74 -3.14 3.91 -3.58
N TYR A 75 -3.50 2.81 -4.22
CA TYR A 75 -4.34 1.80 -3.59
C TYR A 75 -3.66 1.14 -2.38
N CYS A 76 -2.39 0.77 -2.52
CA CYS A 76 -1.63 0.16 -1.43
C CYS A 76 -1.46 1.13 -0.25
N GLU A 77 -1.15 2.40 -0.50
CA GLU A 77 -1.06 3.43 0.53
C GLU A 77 -2.38 3.62 1.28
N GLN A 78 -3.51 3.65 0.55
CA GLN A 78 -4.83 3.74 1.16
C GLN A 78 -5.16 2.54 2.04
N MET A 79 -4.76 1.33 1.62
CA MET A 79 -4.97 0.13 2.43
C MET A 79 -4.10 0.14 3.69
N ALA A 80 -2.81 0.49 3.57
CA ALA A 80 -1.93 0.66 4.73
C ALA A 80 -2.51 1.65 5.74
N GLN A 81 -3.03 2.79 5.26
CA GLN A 81 -3.66 3.79 6.13
C GLN A 81 -4.89 3.24 6.87
N LYS A 82 -5.75 2.45 6.21
CA LYS A 82 -6.92 1.82 6.84
C LYS A 82 -6.51 0.85 7.95
N PHE A 83 -5.49 0.03 7.72
CA PHE A 83 -5.00 -0.92 8.72
C PHE A 83 -4.33 -0.21 9.90
N ARG A 84 -3.56 0.86 9.66
CA ARG A 84 -3.02 1.71 10.73
C ARG A 84 -4.11 2.40 11.55
N ALA A 85 -5.17 2.90 10.89
CA ALA A 85 -6.30 3.50 11.58
C ALA A 85 -7.03 2.48 12.47
N ALA A 86 -7.24 1.26 11.96
CA ALA A 86 -7.81 0.17 12.75
C ALA A 86 -6.93 -0.22 13.94
N PHE A 87 -5.60 -0.27 13.75
CA PHE A 87 -4.64 -0.50 14.83
C PHE A 87 -4.71 0.58 15.90
N GLY A 88 -4.73 1.87 15.51
CA GLY A 88 -4.88 2.98 16.45
C GLY A 88 -6.20 2.95 17.22
N ALA A 89 -7.31 2.64 16.55
CA ALA A 89 -8.62 2.49 17.19
C ALA A 89 -8.63 1.33 18.21
N TYR A 90 -7.96 0.23 17.89
CA TYR A 90 -7.81 -0.89 18.82
C TYR A 90 -7.04 -0.49 20.08
N LEU A 91 -5.88 0.16 19.94
CA LEU A 91 -5.07 0.60 21.10
C LEU A 91 -5.84 1.57 22.00
N ALA A 92 -6.55 2.54 21.40
CA ALA A 92 -7.39 3.48 22.15
C ALA A 92 -8.52 2.78 22.92
N ALA A 93 -9.11 1.73 22.35
CA ALA A 93 -10.13 0.93 23.03
C ALA A 93 -9.56 0.19 24.24
N GLU A 94 -8.36 -0.41 24.13
CA GLU A 94 -7.70 -1.07 25.26
C GLU A 94 -7.33 -0.09 26.38
N ASP A 95 -6.83 1.09 26.04
CA ASP A 95 -6.48 2.11 27.04
C ASP A 95 -7.71 2.63 27.79
N ASN A 96 -8.84 2.83 27.09
CA ASN A 96 -10.11 3.21 27.71
C ASN A 96 -10.61 2.15 28.69
N VAL A 97 -10.57 0.86 28.31
CA VAL A 97 -10.95 -0.24 29.21
C VAL A 97 -10.04 -0.29 30.43
N ARG A 98 -8.72 -0.11 30.25
CA ARG A 98 -7.77 -0.06 31.37
C ARG A 98 -8.09 1.09 32.31
N ALA A 99 -8.39 2.28 31.79
CA ALA A 99 -8.76 3.44 32.58
C ALA A 99 -10.06 3.20 33.38
N GLU A 100 -11.09 2.62 32.77
CA GLU A 100 -12.34 2.27 33.46
C GLU A 100 -12.14 1.24 34.59
N VAL A 101 -11.26 0.25 34.40
CA VAL A 101 -10.95 -0.76 35.42
C VAL A 101 -10.21 -0.14 36.61
N LEU A 102 -9.28 0.78 36.36
CA LEU A 102 -8.57 1.51 37.41
C LEU A 102 -9.51 2.45 38.18
N ASP A 103 -10.39 3.16 37.49
CA ASP A 103 -11.38 4.07 38.09
C ASP A 103 -12.40 3.33 38.98
N ARG A 104 -12.79 2.11 38.59
CA ARG A 104 -13.70 1.25 39.38
C ARG A 104 -13.01 0.53 40.55
N GLY A 105 -11.77 0.88 40.89
CA GLY A 105 -11.10 0.42 42.10
C GLY A 105 -10.65 -1.04 42.04
N GLY A 106 -10.07 -1.46 40.90
CA GLY A 106 -9.36 -2.73 40.66
C GLY A 106 -9.44 -3.79 41.78
N ARG A 107 -10.48 -4.61 41.75
CA ARG A 107 -10.59 -5.84 42.56
C ARG A 107 -10.55 -7.04 41.62
N TYR A 108 -9.35 -7.52 41.32
CA TYR A 108 -9.05 -8.90 40.89
C TYR A 108 -7.68 -9.30 41.43
#